data_AF-W1YDK2-F1
#
_entry.id   AF-W1YDK2-F1
#
_cell.length_a   1.000
_cell.length_b   1.000
_cell.length_c   1.000
_cell.angle_alpha   90.00
_cell.angle_beta   90.00
_cell.angle_gamma   90.00
#
_symmetry.space_group_name_H-M   'P 1'
#
loop_
_entity.id
_entity.type
_entity.pdbx_description
1 polymer ?
#
loop_
_entity_poly.entity_id
_entity_poly.type
_entity_poly.pdbx_seq_one_letter_code
_entity_poly.pdbx_strand_id
1 'polypeptide(L)' 'NQASSTIFDSSQSATPVIAFLPAAGEVHLTRDGRLLSVQNFTMGNHEVDTRGLPYGIYDVEVEVIVNGRVISKRPQRVNK' A
#
# COMPACT_ATOMS: atom_id res chain seq x y z
N ASN A 1 -34.65 17.78 -0.21
CA ASN A 1 -33.78 16.69 0.28
C ASN A 1 -32.54 16.62 -0.58
N GLN A 2 -31.42 17.09 -0.04
CA GLN A 2 -30.10 17.08 -0.69
C GLN A 2 -29.54 15.65 -0.60
N ALA A 3 -29.31 15.02 -1.75
CA ALA A 3 -28.68 13.70 -1.80
C ALA A 3 -27.16 13.88 -1.66
N SER A 4 -26.61 13.48 -0.52
CA SER A 4 -25.18 13.51 -0.21
C SER A 4 -24.38 12.83 -1.32
N SER A 5 -23.44 13.56 -1.88
CA SER A 5 -22.45 13.05 -2.83
C SER A 5 -21.69 11.88 -2.22
N THR A 6 -21.69 10.74 -2.90
CA THR A 6 -20.70 9.69 -2.69
C THR A 6 -19.34 10.29 -3.01
N ILE A 7 -18.59 10.69 -1.97
CA ILE A 7 -17.18 11.01 -2.12
C ILE A 7 -16.50 9.67 -2.44
N PHE A 8 -16.40 9.34 -3.73
CA PHE A 8 -15.41 8.37 -4.18
C PHE A 8 -14.07 9.02 -3.88
N ASP A 9 -13.40 8.57 -2.82
CA ASP A 9 -12.02 8.93 -2.56
C ASP A 9 -11.16 8.25 -3.64
N SER A 10 -11.09 8.88 -4.81
CA SER A 10 -10.29 8.44 -5.97
C SER A 10 -8.78 8.60 -5.73
N SER A 11 -8.37 8.92 -4.51
CA SER A 11 -6.96 8.98 -4.16
C SER A 11 -6.38 7.60 -3.85
N GLN A 12 -7.17 6.58 -3.52
CA GLN A 12 -6.70 5.20 -3.37
C GLN A 12 -6.63 4.47 -4.72
N SER A 13 -5.78 3.45 -4.80
CA SER A 13 -5.74 2.48 -5.89
C SER A 13 -7.07 1.73 -5.97
N ALA A 14 -7.63 1.61 -7.18
CA ALA A 14 -8.77 0.76 -7.49
C ALA A 14 -8.50 -0.73 -7.25
N THR A 15 -7.23 -1.14 -7.19
CA THR A 15 -6.81 -2.48 -6.75
C THR A 15 -6.21 -2.39 -5.35
N PRO A 16 -6.82 -3.02 -4.32
CA PRO A 16 -6.33 -2.93 -2.94
C PRO A 16 -4.96 -3.60 -2.82
N VAL A 17 -4.07 -2.94 -2.09
CA VAL A 17 -2.74 -3.48 -1.76
C VAL A 17 -2.80 -4.01 -0.35
N ILE A 18 -2.93 -5.33 -0.21
CA ILE A 18 -2.94 -5.98 1.11
C ILE A 18 -1.52 -6.30 1.53
N ALA A 19 -1.20 -6.24 2.82
CA ALA A 19 0.04 -6.73 3.43
C ALA A 19 -0.30 -7.60 4.64
N PHE A 20 0.39 -8.74 4.78
CA PHE A 20 0.30 -9.56 5.98
C PHE A 20 1.57 -9.40 6.81
N LEU A 21 1.39 -9.08 8.09
CA LEU A 21 2.46 -8.88 9.04
C LEU A 21 2.35 -9.93 10.17
N PRO A 22 3.31 -10.86 10.31
CA PRO A 22 3.31 -11.84 11.40
C PRO A 22 3.68 -11.22 12.76
N ALA A 23 4.27 -10.02 12.77
CA ALA A 23 4.56 -9.19 13.94
C ALA A 23 4.53 -7.71 13.52
N ALA A 24 4.55 -6.78 14.48
CA ALA A 24 4.61 -5.36 14.16
C ALA A 24 5.85 -5.03 13.32
N GLY A 25 5.67 -4.17 12.32
CA GLY A 25 6.71 -3.91 11.33
C GLY A 25 6.33 -2.81 10.36
N GLU A 26 7.01 -2.80 9.22
CA GLU A 26 6.88 -1.79 8.19
C GLU A 26 6.53 -2.43 6.85
N VAL A 27 5.77 -1.70 6.04
CA VAL A 27 5.56 -2.02 4.63
C VAL A 27 6.18 -0.92 3.81
N HIS A 28 7.13 -1.29 2.97
CA HIS A 28 7.80 -0.39 2.04
C HIS A 28 7.23 -0.63 0.65
N LEU A 29 6.76 0.45 0.02
CA LEU A 29 6.35 0.44 -1.38
C LEU A 29 7.46 1.06 -2.21
N THR A 30 8.01 0.28 -3.14
CA THR A 30 9.04 0.77 -4.06
C THR A 30 8.61 0.59 -5.51
N ARG A 31 9.05 1.48 -6.39
CA ARG A 31 8.84 1.41 -7.84
C ARG A 31 10.16 1.67 -8.53
N ASP A 32 10.56 0.79 -9.44
CA ASP A 32 11.81 0.95 -10.21
C ASP A 32 13.03 1.23 -9.31
N GLY A 33 13.06 0.62 -8.11
CA GLY A 33 14.10 0.84 -7.09
C GLY A 33 13.95 2.12 -6.25
N ARG A 34 12.95 2.95 -6.52
CA ARG A 34 12.66 4.17 -5.75
C ARG A 34 11.59 3.91 -4.69
N LEU A 35 11.88 4.30 -3.45
CA LEU A 35 10.91 4.29 -2.36
C LEU A 35 9.79 5.31 -2.61
N LEU A 36 8.54 4.84 -2.60
CA LEU A 36 7.34 5.66 -2.74
C LEU A 36 6.69 5.95 -1.39
N SER A 37 6.62 4.96 -0.49
CA SER A 37 5.95 5.09 0.80
C SER A 37 6.50 4.08 1.81
N VAL A 38 6.51 4.47 3.08
CA VAL A 38 6.80 3.60 4.24
C VAL A 38 5.66 3.75 5.21
N GLN A 39 5.11 2.63 5.67
CA GLN A 39 3.98 2.62 6.59
C GLN A 39 4.20 1.58 7.68
N ASN A 40 3.95 1.96 8.92
CA ASN A 40 4.05 1.08 10.07
C ASN A 40 2.71 0.38 10.32
N PHE A 41 2.75 -0.92 10.58
CA PHE A 41 1.57 -1.72 10.88
C PHE A 41 1.81 -2.61 12.10
N THR A 42 0.73 -2.89 12.83
CA THR A 42 0.71 -3.98 13.82
C THR A 42 0.65 -5.34 13.12
N MET A 43 0.74 -6.44 13.87
CA MET A 43 0.49 -7.76 13.30
C MET A 43 -0.92 -7.87 12.69
N GLY A 44 -1.07 -8.71 11.67
CA GLY A 44 -2.33 -8.99 10.98
C GLY A 44 -2.30 -8.66 9.49
N ASN A 45 -3.47 -8.77 8.86
CA ASN A 45 -3.71 -8.30 7.49
C ASN A 45 -4.09 -6.82 7.54
N HIS A 46 -3.41 -6.02 6.74
CA HIS A 46 -3.69 -4.59 6.60
C HIS A 46 -3.77 -4.20 5.14
N GLU A 47 -4.60 -3.21 4.84
CA GLU A 47 -4.59 -2.53 3.56
C GLU A 47 -3.60 -1.37 3.62
N VAL A 48 -2.74 -1.29 2.62
CA VAL A 48 -1.70 -0.27 2.52
C VAL A 48 -2.33 1.01 1.97
N ASP A 49 -2.06 2.14 2.61
CA ASP A 49 -2.55 3.44 2.17
C ASP A 49 -1.83 3.88 0.88
N THR A 50 -2.57 3.93 -0.23
CA THR A 50 -2.04 4.32 -1.54
C THR A 50 -2.34 5.78 -1.92
N ARG A 51 -2.93 6.58 -1.02
CA ARG A 51 -3.32 7.98 -1.30
C ARG A 51 -2.14 8.87 -1.65
N GLY A 52 -1.00 8.64 -1.02
CA GLY A 52 0.24 9.36 -1.30
C GLY A 52 0.95 8.94 -2.59
N LEU A 53 0.48 7.90 -3.28
CA LEU A 53 1.15 7.40 -4.48
C LEU A 53 0.77 8.20 -5.74
N PRO A 54 1.66 8.30 -6.74
CA PRO A 54 1.36 8.93 -8.02
C PRO A 54 0.16 8.29 -8.73
N TYR A 55 -0.57 9.08 -9.52
CA TYR A 55 -1.62 8.58 -10.41
C TYR A 55 -1.04 7.75 -11.57
N GLY A 56 -1.85 6.85 -12.11
CA GLY A 56 -1.53 5.96 -13.22
C GLY A 56 -1.56 4.48 -12.85
N ILE A 57 -1.24 3.66 -13.84
CA ILE A 57 -1.15 2.20 -13.71
C ILE A 57 0.32 1.81 -13.72
N TYR A 58 0.79 1.17 -12.66
CA TYR A 58 2.16 0.71 -12.55
C TYR A 58 2.27 -0.42 -11.52
N ASP A 59 3.36 -1.17 -11.61
CA ASP A 59 3.68 -2.21 -10.64
C ASP A 59 4.60 -1.60 -9.57
N VAL A 60 4.35 -1.97 -8.31
CA VAL A 60 5.17 -1.64 -7.14
C VAL A 60 5.63 -2.91 -6.47
N GLU A 61 6.81 -2.90 -5.88
CA GLU A 61 7.27 -3.92 -4.97
C GLU A 61 6.77 -3.59 -3.57
N VAL A 62 6.01 -4.52 -2.98
CA VAL A 62 5.53 -4.47 -1.60
C VAL A 62 6.46 -5.30 -0.75
N GLU A 63 7.29 -4.64 0.06
CA GLU A 63 8.23 -5.29 0.97
C GLU A 63 7.72 -5.20 2.40
N VAL A 64 7.53 -6.35 3.05
CA VAL A 64 7.17 -6.43 4.47
C VAL A 64 8.43 -6.62 5.27
N ILE A 65 8.71 -5.69 6.17
CA ILE A 65 9.89 -5.66 7.02
C ILE A 65 9.48 -5.84 8.47
N VAL A 66 10.06 -6.85 9.12
CA VAL A 66 9.84 -7.15 10.53
C VAL A 66 11.21 -7.33 11.18
N ASN A 67 11.43 -6.67 12.32
CA ASN A 67 12.71 -6.68 13.03
C ASN A 67 13.91 -6.33 12.13
N GLY A 68 13.72 -5.38 11.21
CA GLY A 68 14.77 -4.92 10.28
C GLY A 68 15.09 -5.89 9.13
N ARG A 69 14.32 -6.98 8.96
CA ARG A 69 14.50 -7.95 7.86
C ARG A 69 13.29 -7.98 6.95
N VAL A 70 13.52 -8.00 5.63
CA VAL A 70 12.47 -8.27 4.64
C VAL A 70 12.05 -9.72 4.78
N ILE A 71 10.80 -9.94 5.19
CA ILE A 71 10.21 -11.27 5.34
C ILE A 71 9.32 -11.66 4.16
N SER A 72 8.85 -10.68 3.39
CA SER A 72 8.04 -10.88 2.19
C SER A 72 8.33 -9.76 1.21
N LYS A 73 8.38 -10.12 -0.08
CA LYS A 73 8.51 -9.19 -1.20
C LYS A 73 7.62 -9.68 -2.33
N ARG A 74 6.73 -8.83 -2.82
CA ARG A 74 5.85 -9.17 -3.93
C ARG A 74 5.57 -7.97 -4.84
N PRO A 75 5.56 -8.18 -6.17
CA PRO A 75 5.04 -7.17 -7.08
C PRO A 75 3.52 -7.09 -6.93
N GLN A 76 2.99 -5.87 -6.93
CA GLN A 76 1.56 -5.58 -6.88
C GLN A 76 1.25 -4.47 -7.88
N ARG A 77 0.16 -4.62 -8.63
CA ARG A 77 -0.32 -3.56 -9.51
C ARG A 77 -1.11 -2.51 -8.74
N VAL A 78 -0.70 -1.26 -8.90
CA VAL A 78 -1.46 -0.07 -8.48
C VAL A 78 -2.19 0.47 -9.70
N ASN A 79 -3.47 0.80 -9.52
CA ASN A 79 -4.30 1.44 -10.55
C ASN A 79 -5.02 2.62 -9.93
N LYS A 80 -4.52 3.82 -10.16
CA LYS A 80 -5.03 5.05 -9.56
C LYS A 80 -5.35 6.09 -10.63
#